data_AF-A0A956QKH8-F1
#
_entry.id   AF-A0A956QKH8-F1
#
_cell.length_a   1.000
_cell.length_b   1.000
_cell.length_c   1.000
_cell.angle_alpha   90.00
_cell.angle_beta   90.00
_cell.angle_gamma   90.00
#
_symmetry.space_group_name_H-M   'P 1'
#
loop_
_entity.id
_entity.type
_entity.pdbx_description
1 polymer ?
#
loop_
_entity_poly.entity_id
_entity_poly.type
_entity_poly.pdbx_seq_one_letter_code
_entity_poly.pdbx_strand_id
1 'polypeptide(L)' 'GGYPGFTQVDPREYRPALREYELLLQIDTDDHADIMWGDAGVGNFFIKPADLAALKFSNVFYNWDCG' A
#
# COMPACT_ATOMS: atom_id res chain seq x y z
N GLY A 1 6.59 -5.54 -3.33
CA GLY A 1 7.80 -5.64 -2.49
C GLY A 1 8.48 -4.29 -2.41
N GLY A 2 9.50 -4.14 -1.55
CA GLY A 2 10.19 -2.86 -1.27
C GLY A 2 9.67 -2.16 -0.01
N TYR A 3 10.20 -0.97 0.28
CA TYR A 3 9.69 -0.10 1.34
C TYR A 3 8.62 0.84 0.75
N PRO A 4 7.42 0.91 1.35
CA PRO A 4 6.35 1.77 0.83
C PRO A 4 6.68 3.25 0.99
N GLY A 5 6.27 4.04 0.00
CA GLY A 5 6.16 5.48 0.08
C GLY A 5 4.78 5.90 0.56
N PHE A 6 4.73 7.01 1.29
CA PHE A 6 3.54 7.68 1.79
C PHE A 6 3.75 9.19 1.67
N THR A 7 2.70 9.93 1.32
CA THR A 7 2.70 11.40 1.41
C THR A 7 2.35 11.87 2.83
N GLN A 8 1.63 11.02 3.57
CA GLN A 8 1.27 11.24 4.97
C GLN A 8 2.00 10.21 5.87
N VAL A 9 1.28 9.58 6.81
CA VAL A 9 1.84 8.65 7.80
C VAL A 9 1.49 7.22 7.46
N ASP A 10 2.46 6.31 7.61
CA ASP A 10 2.23 4.88 7.45
C ASP A 10 1.11 4.38 8.38
N PRO A 11 0.00 3.85 7.84
CA PRO A 11 -1.12 3.38 8.64
C PRO A 11 -0.77 2.26 9.63
N ARG A 12 0.34 1.55 9.41
CA ARG A 12 0.82 0.45 10.27
C ARG A 12 1.43 0.96 11.58
N GLU A 13 1.77 2.25 11.68
CA GLU A 13 2.27 2.85 12.92
C GLU A 13 1.20 2.90 14.01
N TYR A 14 -0.01 3.32 13.65
CA TYR A 14 -1.14 3.48 14.57
C TYR A 14 -2.18 2.35 14.49
N ARG A 15 -2.02 1.38 13.59
CA ARG A 15 -2.85 0.17 13.50
C ARG A 15 -2.00 -1.09 13.74
N PRO A 16 -1.82 -1.53 15.00
CA PRO A 16 -0.99 -2.69 15.34
C PRO A 16 -1.32 -3.97 14.57
N ALA A 17 -2.61 -4.18 14.22
CA ALA A 17 -3.07 -5.33 13.45
C ALA A 17 -2.49 -5.40 12.01
N LEU A 18 -1.96 -4.29 11.49
CA LEU A 18 -1.38 -4.18 10.15
C LEU A 18 0.14 -4.34 10.14
N ARG A 19 0.81 -4.48 11.29
CA ARG A 19 2.29 -4.54 11.37
C ARG A 19 2.90 -5.74 10.64
N GLU A 20 2.16 -6.83 10.52
CA GLU A 20 2.57 -8.04 9.79
C GLU A 20 2.40 -7.92 8.26
N TYR A 21 1.80 -6.82 7.77
CA TYR A 21 1.54 -6.65 6.36
C TYR A 21 2.75 -6.01 5.66
N GLU A 22 3.18 -6.66 4.57
CA GLU A 22 4.29 -6.24 3.73
C GLU A 22 3.79 -5.70 2.39
N LEU A 23 4.55 -4.81 1.76
CA LEU A 23 4.17 -4.17 0.50
C LEU A 23 4.07 -5.22 -0.62
N LEU A 24 2.87 -5.40 -1.15
CA LEU A 24 2.61 -6.22 -2.34
C LEU A 24 2.85 -5.40 -3.61
N LEU A 25 2.17 -4.26 -3.72
CA LEU A 25 2.19 -3.37 -4.89
C LEU A 25 2.10 -1.91 -4.44
N GLN A 26 2.80 -1.02 -5.14
CA GLN A 26 2.65 0.42 -5.02
C GLN A 26 2.42 1.00 -6.42
N ILE A 27 1.53 1.98 -6.49
CA ILE A 27 1.23 2.75 -7.69
C ILE A 27 1.30 4.22 -7.28
N ASP A 28 2.28 4.95 -7.81
CA ASP A 28 2.40 6.38 -7.58
C ASP A 28 1.45 7.17 -8.49
N THR A 29 1.31 8.46 -8.25
CA THR A 29 0.77 9.36 -9.26
C THR A 29 1.72 9.38 -10.47
N ASP A 30 1.18 9.22 -11.67
CA ASP A 30 1.94 9.19 -12.91
C ASP A 30 1.11 9.81 -14.06
N ASP A 31 1.49 11.03 -14.45
CA ASP A 31 0.84 11.78 -15.52
C ASP A 31 0.95 11.09 -16.89
N HIS A 32 2.00 10.29 -17.13
CA HIS A 32 2.16 9.58 -18.41
C HIS A 32 1.24 8.38 -18.53
N ALA A 33 0.77 7.84 -17.41
CA ALA A 33 -0.14 6.72 -17.32
C ALA A 33 -1.58 7.14 -16.98
N ASP A 34 -1.87 8.45 -16.90
CA ASP A 34 -3.14 9.02 -16.45
C ASP A 34 -3.58 8.50 -15.06
N ILE A 35 -2.61 8.32 -14.14
CA ILE A 35 -2.86 7.86 -12.77
C ILE A 35 -2.75 9.04 -11.81
N MET A 36 -3.83 9.34 -11.08
CA MET A 36 -3.87 10.41 -10.08
C MET A 36 -4.49 9.93 -8.77
N TRP A 37 -3.76 10.13 -7.68
CA TRP A 37 -4.24 9.86 -6.32
C TRP A 37 -4.45 11.18 -5.58
N GLY A 38 -5.63 11.80 -5.72
CA GLY A 38 -5.92 13.08 -5.04
C GLY A 38 -4.96 14.20 -5.47
N ASP A 39 -4.27 14.82 -4.52
CA ASP A 39 -3.21 15.81 -4.77
C ASP A 39 -1.83 15.13 -4.83
N ALA A 40 -1.53 14.51 -5.98
CA ALA A 40 -0.27 13.83 -6.28
C ALA A 40 0.19 12.81 -5.21
N GLY A 41 -0.76 11.97 -4.78
CA GLY A 41 -0.56 10.94 -3.78
C GLY A 41 -0.04 9.59 -4.30
N VAL A 42 -0.14 8.58 -3.44
CA VAL A 42 0.31 7.21 -3.71
C VAL A 42 -0.70 6.16 -3.21
N GLY A 43 -0.93 5.12 -4.01
CA GLY A 43 -1.71 3.95 -3.64
C GLY A 43 -0.84 2.75 -3.30
N ASN A 44 -1.12 2.07 -2.19
CA ASN A 44 -0.39 0.88 -1.73
C ASN A 44 -1.34 -0.30 -1.47
N PHE A 45 -0.87 -1.50 -1.81
CA PHE A 45 -1.49 -2.77 -1.44
C PHE A 45 -0.51 -3.55 -0.59
N PHE A 46 -0.97 -4.09 0.53
CA PHE A 46 -0.17 -4.87 1.45
C PHE A 46 -0.77 -6.25 1.70
N ILE A 47 0.08 -7.23 1.99
CA ILE A 47 -0.32 -8.62 2.23
C ILE A 47 0.50 -9.22 3.39
N LYS A 48 -0.10 -10.16 4.13
CA LYS A 48 0.65 -10.95 5.11
C LYS A 48 1.55 -11.97 4.39
N PRO A 49 2.78 -12.22 4.86
CA PRO A 49 3.67 -13.23 4.26
C PRO A 49 3.03 -14.63 4.14
N ALA A 50 2.27 -15.05 5.16
CA ALA A 50 1.58 -16.34 5.16
C ALA A 50 0.47 -16.43 4.09
N ASP A 51 -0.27 -15.34 3.89
CA ASP A 51 -1.31 -15.27 2.85
C ASP A 51 -0.68 -15.24 1.45
N LEU A 52 0.46 -14.53 1.27
CA LEU A 52 1.21 -14.53 0.01
C LEU A 52 1.74 -15.94 -0.34
N ALA A 53 2.34 -16.63 0.63
CA ALA A 53 2.84 -18.00 0.44
C ALA A 53 1.72 -19.00 0.07
N ALA A 54 0.51 -18.77 0.58
CA ALA A 54 -0.68 -19.56 0.27
C ALA A 54 -1.43 -19.08 -1.00
N LEU A 55 -0.91 -18.10 -1.74
CA LEU A 55 -1.58 -17.47 -2.89
C LEU A 55 -2.99 -16.93 -2.56
N LYS A 56 -3.19 -16.49 -1.32
CA LYS A 56 -4.48 -16.04 -0.78
C LYS A 56 -4.54 -14.51 -0.76
N PHE A 57 -5.09 -13.93 -1.81
CA PHE A 57 -5.19 -12.46 -1.97
C PHE A 57 -6.50 -11.86 -1.41
N SER A 58 -7.33 -12.65 -0.74
CA SER A 58 -8.61 -12.18 -0.19
C SER A 58 -8.48 -11.31 1.07
N ASN A 59 -7.26 -11.19 1.61
CA ASN A 59 -6.96 -10.45 2.83
C ASN A 59 -5.86 -9.40 2.59
N VAL A 60 -5.91 -8.73 1.43
CA VAL A 60 -5.03 -7.61 1.10
C VAL A 60 -5.53 -6.35 1.77
N PHE A 61 -4.61 -5.59 2.38
CA PHE A 61 -4.90 -4.27 2.92
C PHE A 61 -4.57 -3.21 1.86
N TYR A 62 -5.54 -2.34 1.56
CA TYR A 62 -5.37 -1.24 0.62
C TYR A 62 -5.31 0.09 1.39
N ASN A 63 -4.35 0.93 1.00
CA ASN A 63 -4.16 2.29 1.50
C ASN A 63 -3.95 3.24 0.31
N TRP A 64 -4.38 4.48 0.46
CA TRP A 64 -3.87 5.58 -0.36
C TRP A 64 -3.86 6.86 0.49
N ASP A 65 -2.94 7.75 0.20
CA ASP A 65 -2.88 9.10 0.76
C ASP A 65 -2.47 10.12 -0.31
N CYS A 66 -2.67 11.40 -0.03
CA CYS A 66 -2.21 12.51 -0.87
C CYS A 66 -1.79 13.71 0.00
N GLY A 67 -1.12 14.67 -0.66
CA GLY A 67 -0.72 15.96 -0.05
C GLY A 67 -1.88 16.84 0.37
#